data_AF-A0AAD3UWJ1-F1
#
_entry.id   AF-A0AAD3UWJ1-F1
#
_cell.length_a   1.000
_cell.length_b   1.000
_cell.length_c   1.000
_cell.angle_alpha   90.00
_cell.angle_beta   90.00
_cell.angle_gamma   90.00
#
_symmetry.space_group_name_H-M   'P 1'
#
loop_
_entity.id
_entity.type
_entity.pdbx_description
1 polymer ?
#
loop_
_entity_poly.entity_id
_entity_poly.type
_entity_poly.pdbx_seq_one_letter_code
_entity_poly.pdbx_strand_id
1 'polypeptide(L)' 'MKFLWVVCIICGVIGFVQGIIGVFGAVSAPQQAAGAAMGVAWAVIPYCICRAIQQMRPQEVVIKKDE' A
#
# COMPACT_ATOMS: atom_id res chain seq x y z
N MET A 1 -13.25 1.02 8.07
CA MET A 1 -11.79 0.79 8.19
C MET A 1 -11.40 -0.63 7.82
N LYS A 2 -11.93 -1.68 8.46
CA LYS A 2 -11.56 -3.09 8.15
C LYS A 2 -11.66 -3.45 6.65
N PHE A 3 -12.74 -3.06 5.97
CA PHE A 3 -12.91 -3.31 4.53
C PHE A 3 -11.86 -2.64 3.63
N LEU A 4 -11.53 -1.36 3.90
CA LEU A 4 -10.49 -0.63 3.17
C LEU A 4 -9.11 -1.26 3.36
N TRP A 5 -8.81 -1.71 4.58
CA TRP A 5 -7.57 -2.42 4.88
C TRP A 5 -7.48 -3.79 4.19
N VAL A 6 -8.59 -4.52 4.06
CA VAL A 6 -8.63 -5.78 3.28
C VAL A 6 -8.32 -5.54 1.81
N VAL A 7 -8.90 -4.49 1.20
CA VAL A 7 -8.57 -4.09 -0.17
C VAL A 7 -7.09 -3.71 -0.31
N CYS A 8 -6.54 -3.01 0.69
CA CYS A 8 -5.13 -2.63 0.76
C CYS A 8 -4.21 -3.87 0.76
N ILE A 9 -4.55 -4.90 1.54
CA ILE A 9 -3.80 -6.16 1.60
C ILE A 9 -3.86 -6.88 0.25
N ILE A 10 -5.03 -6.95 -0.38
CA ILE A 10 -5.19 -7.60 -1.70
C ILE A 10 -4.34 -6.88 -2.76
N CYS A 11 -4.34 -5.56 -2.80
CA CYS A 11 -3.48 -4.79 -3.69
C CYS A 11 -1.99 -5.03 -3.41
N GLY A 12 -1.59 -5.15 -2.14
CA GLY A 12 -0.22 -5.50 -1.78
C GLY A 12 0.20 -6.88 -2.33
N VAL A 13 -0.68 -7.89 -2.23
CA VAL A 13 -0.42 -9.23 -2.78
C VAL A 13 -0.29 -9.20 -4.30
N ILE A 14 -1.15 -8.45 -4.99
CA ILE A 14 -1.09 -8.29 -6.46
C ILE A 14 0.22 -7.58 -6.87
N GLY A 15 0.59 -6.50 -6.16
CA GLY A 15 1.84 -5.78 -6.37
C GLY A 15 3.07 -6.65 -6.18
N PHE A 16 3.08 -7.49 -5.15
CA PHE A 16 4.16 -8.44 -4.91
C PHE A 16 4.32 -9.46 -6.06
N VAL A 17 3.22 -10.07 -6.50
CA VAL A 17 3.25 -11.03 -7.60
C VAL A 17 3.69 -10.36 -8.90
N GLN A 18 3.16 -9.17 -9.20
CA GLN A 18 3.52 -8.43 -10.41
C GLN A 18 4.99 -7.97 -10.38
N GLY A 19 5.49 -7.52 -9.23
CA GLY A 19 6.89 -7.12 -9.05
C GLY A 19 7.85 -8.29 -9.26
N ILE A 20 7.54 -9.47 -8.72
CA ILE A 20 8.36 -10.68 -8.95
C ILE A 20 8.34 -11.07 -10.42
N ILE A 21 7.17 -11.15 -11.05
CA ILE A 21 7.08 -11.50 -12.48
C ILE A 21 7.82 -10.48 -13.35
N GLY A 22 7.68 -9.19 -13.05
CA GLY A 22 8.35 -8.11 -13.78
C GLY A 22 9.87 -8.12 -13.64
N VAL A 23 10.40 -8.49 -12.47
CA VAL A 23 11.85 -8.60 -12.25
C VAL A 23 12.42 -9.88 -12.87
N PHE A 24 11.78 -11.03 -12.68
CA PHE A 24 12.29 -12.31 -13.20
C PHE A 24 12.05 -12.51 -14.70
N GLY A 25 11.04 -11.85 -15.27
CA GLY A 25 10.73 -11.90 -16.72
C GLY A 25 11.43 -10.82 -17.56
N ALA A 26 12.18 -9.92 -16.94
CA ALA A 26 12.83 -8.81 -17.63
C ALA A 26 14.12 -9.25 -18.34
N VAL A 27 14.26 -8.80 -19.60
CA VAL A 27 15.42 -9.09 -20.45
C VAL A 27 16.54 -8.06 -20.26
N SER A 28 16.22 -6.91 -19.66
CA SER A 28 17.16 -5.81 -19.45
C SER A 28 17.08 -5.24 -18.03
N ALA A 29 18.20 -4.71 -17.52
CA ALA A 29 18.28 -4.09 -16.20
C ALA A 29 17.25 -2.95 -15.97
N PRO A 30 16.95 -2.08 -16.96
CA PRO A 30 15.89 -1.08 -16.81
C PRO A 30 14.49 -1.69 -16.61
N GLN A 31 14.18 -2.80 -17.29
CA GLN A 31 12.90 -3.50 -17.12
C GLN A 31 12.77 -4.12 -15.72
N GLN A 32 13.86 -4.66 -15.16
CA GLN A 32 13.85 -5.15 -13.77
C GLN A 32 13.53 -4.03 -12.79
N ALA A 33 14.19 -2.88 -12.94
CA ALA A 33 13.96 -1.73 -12.09
C ALA A 33 12.51 -1.21 -12.21
N ALA A 34 11.97 -1.16 -13.43
CA ALA A 34 10.58 -0.76 -13.68
C ALA A 34 9.57 -1.76 -13.06
N GLY A 35 9.80 -3.06 -13.23
CA GLY A 35 8.97 -4.11 -12.64
C GLY A 35 8.97 -4.07 -11.11
N ALA A 36 10.13 -3.88 -10.50
CA ALA A 36 10.25 -3.69 -9.05
C ALA A 36 9.50 -2.44 -8.57
N ALA A 37 9.67 -1.31 -9.26
CA ALA A 37 9.00 -0.06 -8.92
C ALA A 37 7.47 -0.16 -9.03
N MET A 38 6.96 -0.83 -10.08
CA MET A 38 5.52 -1.06 -10.26
C MET A 38 4.93 -1.94 -9.15
N GLY A 39 5.65 -2.99 -8.73
CA GLY A 39 5.22 -3.83 -7.62
C GLY A 39 5.14 -3.08 -6.28
N VAL A 40 6.11 -2.21 -6.01
CA VAL A 40 6.11 -1.35 -4.81
C VAL A 40 4.98 -0.32 -4.85
N ALA A 41 4.72 0.30 -6.01
CA ALA A 41 3.66 1.30 -6.17
C ALA A 41 2.27 0.73 -5.83
N TRP A 42 2.00 -0.52 -6.20
CA TRP A 42 0.76 -1.22 -5.88
C TRP A 42 0.52 -1.42 -4.38
N ALA A 43 1.58 -1.51 -3.56
CA ALA A 43 1.47 -1.58 -2.11
C ALA A 43 1.35 -0.18 -1.47
N VAL A 44 2.13 0.78 -1.95
CA VAL A 44 2.27 2.11 -1.32
C VAL A 44 1.05 3.01 -1.53
N ILE A 45 0.52 3.07 -2.76
CA ILE A 45 -0.62 3.95 -3.11
C ILE A 45 -1.86 3.65 -2.26
N PRO A 46 -2.38 2.40 -2.19
CA PRO A 46 -3.55 2.12 -1.39
C PRO A 46 -3.31 2.28 0.11
N TYR A 47 -2.07 2.08 0.60
CA TYR A 47 -1.73 2.32 2.00
C TYR A 47 -1.82 3.81 2.35
N CYS A 48 -1.26 4.68 1.51
CA CYS A 48 -1.35 6.13 1.68
C CYS A 48 -2.81 6.60 1.67
N ILE A 49 -3.65 6.06 0.77
CA ILE A 49 -5.08 6.38 0.71
C ILE A 49 -5.80 5.93 1.99
N CYS A 50 -5.56 4.70 2.47
CA CYS A 50 -6.17 4.21 3.70
C CYS A 50 -5.80 5.06 4.92
N ARG A 51 -4.54 5.50 4.99
CA ARG A 51 -4.04 6.34 6.09
C ARG A 51 -4.64 7.75 6.04
N ALA A 52 -4.75 8.34 4.85
CA ALA A 52 -5.41 9.64 4.67
C ALA A 52 -6.88 9.60 5.09
N ILE A 53 -7.63 8.56 4.68
CA ILE A 53 -9.03 8.37 5.09
C ILE A 53 -9.14 8.17 6.60
N GLN A 54 -8.17 7.49 7.22
CA GLN A 54 -8.15 7.31 8.67
C GLN A 54 -7.95 8.61 9.44
N GLN A 55 -7.14 9.52 8.92
CA GLN A 55 -6.91 10.84 9.53
C GLN A 55 -8.08 11.81 9.31
N MET A 56 -8.84 11.67 8.21
CA MET A 56 -10.05 12.46 7.97
C MET A 56 -11.21 12.08 8.91
N ARG A 57 -11.16 10.91 9.54
CA ARG A 57 -12.17 10.50 10.51
C ARG A 57 -11.83 11.18 11.84
N PRO A 58 -12.67 12.09 12.38
CA PRO A 58 -12.36 12.84 13.58
C PRO A 58 -11.97 11.85 14.68
N GLN A 59 -10.70 11.88 15.08
CA GLN A 59 -10.27 11.23 16.31
C GLN A 59 -10.93 12.06 17.40
N GLU A 60 -11.95 11.51 18.07
CA GLU A 60 -12.43 12.09 19.32
C GLU A 60 -11.20 12.32 20.18
N VAL A 61 -10.90 13.60 20.43
CA VAL A 61 -9.82 13.99 21.33
C VAL A 61 -10.27 13.46 22.67
N VAL A 62 -9.76 12.30 23.07
CA VAL A 62 -9.99 11.75 24.40
C VAL A 62 -9.25 12.69 25.35
N ILE A 63 -9.96 13.73 25.79
CA ILE A 63 -9.50 14.59 26.87
C ILE A 63 -9.49 13.69 28.09
N LYS A 64 -8.33 13.12 28.39
CA LYS A 64 -8.09 12.51 29.69
C LYS A 64 -8.31 13.63 30.71
N LYS A 65 -9.44 13.57 31.42
CA LYS A 65 -9.54 14.22 32.71
C LYS A 65 -8.67 13.38 33.63
N ASP A 66 -7.46 13.86 33.88
CA ASP A 66 -6.70 13.46 35.06
C ASP A 66 -7.55 13.84 36.28
N GLU A 67 -8.07 12.83 36.98
CA GLU A 67 -8.55 12.93 38.36
C GLU A 67 -7.38 12.72 39.32
#